data_AF-A0A066W7I9-F1
#
_entry.id   AF-A0A066W7I9-F1
#
_cell.length_a   1.000
_cell.length_b   1.000
_cell.length_c   1.000
_cell.angle_alpha   90.00
_cell.angle_beta   90.00
_cell.angle_gamma   90.00
#
_symmetry.space_group_name_H-M   'P 1'
#
loop_
_entity.id
_entity.type
_entity.pdbx_description
1 polymer ?
#
loop_
_entity_poly.entity_id
_entity_poly.type
_entity_poly.pdbx_seq_one_letter_code
_entity_poly.pdbx_strand_id
1 'polypeptide(L)'
;MVGVSAPNESARGFAAAAGRASYPWHQYVKLPPHHLQPDGTPDYLRMILSADIYSLVKQTPLSPAVNMSTKLGCNILMKREDLQPVFSFKLRGAFNMMRQLSEEQKWKGVIACSAGNHAQGVAMSGAHLSVPCTIVMPVATPTIKTANVARLGAKVVLHGNDFDEAKAECFRLAEQYGLAIIPPFDDPQVIAGQGTVGVEVCRQTDMSKVDAVFCCVGGGGLLAGVAAYVKRIAPPHVKVIGVETYDADALTRSLEIGTRVTLDEVGLFADGTAVKIIGEETFRVCEDLVDGMVRVDNDAICAAIRDVFEDTRSIPEPSGALAVAGMKEYIRSHGLQGSGKTFISVVSGANMNFGRLRFVAERAELGERREALLHVEIPEKAGSFLELHSHINPRPLTEFSYRYHSDEVAHVFLSFFLDGKAPASSVPASAGPVNPAAATPQQTAALQDLASGKVSAAVAATEMSSQAAEDAQANAPAGSMPLDPREMELQNIMANIRASGMRVTDISANEMAKTHARYLVGGRCKVPNERLFRFEFPERPGALRKFLLGLRVGWNVSLWHYRNHGADIGRVLAGLQVPSEDHATFQHWLDHELGYVYVEETSNPVYQRFLCAE
;
A
#
# COMPACT_ATOMS: atom_id res chain seq x y z
N MET A 1 30.35 17.73 40.23
CA MET A 1 30.55 19.11 39.71
C MET A 1 31.95 19.22 39.16
N VAL A 2 32.11 19.00 37.86
CA VAL A 2 33.29 19.41 37.07
C VAL A 2 32.68 19.99 35.78
N GLY A 3 33.10 21.20 35.43
CA GLY A 3 32.34 22.14 34.60
C GLY A 3 32.05 21.69 33.18
N VAL A 4 30.80 21.92 32.75
CA VAL A 4 30.41 22.01 31.35
C VAL A 4 31.20 23.16 30.73
N SER A 5 32.11 22.87 29.79
CA SER A 5 32.79 23.91 29.03
C SER A 5 31.76 24.72 28.27
N ALA A 6 31.74 26.04 28.49
CA ALA A 6 30.91 26.97 27.74
C ALA A 6 31.14 26.80 26.23
N PRO A 7 30.11 26.98 25.38
CA PRO A 7 30.28 26.93 23.93
C PRO A 7 31.33 27.96 23.48
N ASN A 8 32.24 27.50 22.61
CA ASN A 8 33.37 28.25 22.04
C ASN A 8 32.91 29.64 21.54
N GLU A 9 33.61 30.72 21.92
CA GLU A 9 33.25 32.11 21.58
C GLU A 9 33.09 32.34 20.05
N SER A 10 33.79 31.54 19.24
CA SER A 10 33.66 31.57 17.78
C SER A 10 32.26 31.20 17.28
N ALA A 11 31.61 30.19 17.87
CA ALA A 11 30.27 29.76 17.48
C ALA A 11 29.19 30.79 17.86
N ARG A 12 29.38 31.49 18.98
CA ARG A 12 28.48 32.60 19.40
C ARG A 12 28.64 33.84 18.52
N GLY A 13 29.86 34.13 18.06
CA GLY A 13 30.15 35.27 17.17
C GLY A 13 29.44 35.19 15.82
N PHE A 14 29.38 34.00 15.21
CA PHE A 14 28.66 33.78 13.94
C PHE A 14 27.13 33.75 14.12
N ALA A 15 26.63 33.18 15.22
CA ALA A 15 25.19 33.05 15.48
C ALA A 15 24.46 34.40 15.69
N ALA A 16 25.13 35.39 16.31
CA ALA A 16 24.52 36.69 16.62
C ALA A 16 24.42 37.63 15.39
N ALA A 17 25.30 37.48 14.39
CA ALA A 17 25.34 38.37 13.23
C ALA A 17 24.31 38.03 12.13
N ALA A 18 23.76 36.80 12.13
CA ALA A 18 22.95 36.28 11.02
C ALA A 18 21.45 36.07 11.32
N GLY A 19 20.95 36.40 12.52
CA GLY A 19 19.53 36.18 12.89
C GLY A 19 19.14 34.70 12.98
N ARG A 20 20.10 33.78 13.15
CA ARG A 20 19.96 32.31 13.04
C ARG A 20 20.32 31.57 14.33
N ALA A 21 19.79 32.03 15.47
CA ALA A 21 20.04 31.41 16.77
C ALA A 21 19.52 29.96 16.89
N SER A 22 18.65 29.52 15.97
CA SER A 22 17.99 28.20 15.97
C SER A 22 18.77 27.08 15.27
N TYR A 23 19.91 27.37 14.63
CA TYR A 23 20.64 26.36 13.84
C TYR A 23 21.43 25.38 14.75
N PRO A 24 21.62 24.12 14.34
CA PRO A 24 22.32 23.10 15.12
C PRO A 24 23.85 23.26 15.05
N TRP A 25 24.36 24.41 15.46
CA TRP A 25 25.79 24.78 15.40
C TRP A 25 26.72 23.74 16.03
N HIS A 26 26.25 23.05 17.08
CA HIS A 26 26.99 21.99 17.75
C HIS A 26 27.35 20.81 16.82
N GLN A 27 26.58 20.57 15.75
CA GLN A 27 26.84 19.52 14.79
C GLN A 27 27.90 19.92 13.74
N TYR A 28 28.12 21.21 13.53
CA TYR A 28 29.01 21.70 12.46
C TYR A 28 30.46 21.84 12.90
N VAL A 29 30.72 21.91 14.21
CA VAL A 29 32.08 22.08 14.79
C VAL A 29 33.05 20.99 14.32
N LYS A 30 32.54 19.79 14.05
CA LYS A 30 33.32 18.64 13.57
C LYS A 30 33.56 18.63 12.06
N LEU A 31 32.94 19.52 11.29
CA LEU A 31 33.12 19.59 9.85
C LEU A 31 34.38 20.41 9.51
N PRO A 32 35.17 19.97 8.53
CA PRO A 32 36.34 20.73 8.12
C PRO A 32 35.91 22.04 7.44
N PRO A 33 36.72 23.12 7.52
CA PRO A 33 36.32 24.45 7.01
C PRO A 33 35.87 24.48 5.54
N HIS A 34 36.41 23.60 4.70
CA HIS A 34 36.05 23.53 3.29
C HIS A 34 34.69 22.84 3.02
N HIS A 35 34.09 22.19 4.01
CA HIS A 35 32.72 21.66 3.98
C HIS A 35 31.69 22.66 4.52
N LEU A 36 32.10 23.88 4.84
CA LEU A 36 31.23 24.93 5.33
C LEU A 36 31.03 26.00 4.25
N GLN A 37 29.81 26.52 4.16
CA GLN A 37 29.47 27.71 3.41
C GLN A 37 30.00 28.97 4.13
N PRO A 38 30.05 30.13 3.46
CA PRO A 38 30.47 31.40 4.09
C PRO A 38 29.67 31.78 5.35
N ASP A 39 28.43 31.31 5.46
CA ASP A 39 27.56 31.53 6.62
C ASP A 39 27.74 30.50 7.75
N GLY A 40 28.71 29.60 7.62
CA GLY A 40 29.04 28.57 8.61
C GLY A 40 28.13 27.33 8.57
N THR A 41 27.17 27.25 7.65
CA THR A 41 26.33 26.04 7.46
C THR A 41 27.02 24.99 6.60
N PRO A 42 26.59 23.71 6.64
CA PRO A 42 27.15 22.68 5.76
C PRO A 42 26.96 23.00 4.27
N ASP A 43 28.04 22.89 3.48
CA ASP A 43 27.98 22.86 2.03
C ASP A 43 27.62 21.45 1.56
N TYR A 44 26.32 21.14 1.62
CA TYR A 44 25.82 19.83 1.23
C TYR A 44 26.16 19.46 -0.22
N LEU A 45 26.18 20.41 -1.15
CA LEU A 45 26.51 20.09 -2.54
C LEU A 45 27.93 19.53 -2.64
N ARG A 46 28.90 20.20 -1.99
CA ARG A 46 30.27 19.70 -1.95
C ARG A 46 30.37 18.37 -1.21
N MET A 47 29.79 18.28 -0.02
CA MET A 47 29.85 17.08 0.82
C MET A 47 29.25 15.85 0.10
N ILE A 48 28.14 16.03 -0.61
CA ILE A 48 27.46 14.98 -1.39
C ILE A 48 28.34 14.55 -2.58
N LEU A 49 28.93 15.49 -3.31
CA LEU A 49 29.79 15.17 -4.46
C LEU A 49 31.12 14.53 -4.05
N SER A 50 31.63 14.84 -2.85
CA SER A 50 32.83 14.23 -2.28
C SER A 50 32.56 12.96 -1.48
N ALA A 51 31.31 12.52 -1.36
CA ALA A 51 30.95 11.32 -0.60
C ALA A 51 31.47 10.07 -1.32
N ASP A 52 32.58 9.52 -0.81
CA ASP A 52 33.18 8.31 -1.35
C ASP A 52 32.49 7.06 -0.77
N ILE A 53 31.34 6.70 -1.36
CA ILE A 53 30.49 5.61 -0.84
C ILE A 53 30.46 4.36 -1.74
N TYR A 54 30.85 4.49 -3.00
CA TYR A 54 30.64 3.47 -4.03
C TYR A 54 31.58 2.26 -3.94
N SER A 55 32.53 2.25 -3.01
CA SER A 55 33.28 1.04 -2.66
C SER A 55 32.41 -0.02 -1.98
N LEU A 56 31.27 0.38 -1.39
CA LEU A 56 30.32 -0.50 -0.72
C LEU A 56 28.89 -0.34 -1.25
N VAL A 57 28.48 0.89 -1.55
CA VAL A 57 27.15 1.23 -2.07
C VAL A 57 27.08 0.93 -3.57
N LYS A 58 25.96 0.37 -4.02
CA LYS A 58 25.69 0.21 -5.45
C LYS A 58 24.96 1.44 -5.98
N GLN A 59 25.31 1.88 -7.19
CA GLN A 59 24.44 2.77 -7.95
C GLN A 59 23.17 1.98 -8.31
N THR A 60 22.03 2.37 -7.73
CA THR A 60 20.78 1.63 -7.91
C THR A 60 20.08 2.07 -9.20
N PRO A 61 19.27 1.21 -9.83
CA PRO A 61 18.57 1.59 -11.04
C PRO A 61 17.47 2.63 -10.76
N LEU A 62 17.22 3.47 -11.76
CA LEU A 62 16.03 4.29 -11.90
C LEU A 62 15.12 3.57 -12.91
N SER A 63 14.17 2.78 -12.41
CA SER A 63 13.36 1.87 -13.24
C SER A 63 12.02 2.51 -13.62
N PRO A 64 11.56 2.41 -14.87
CA PRO A 64 10.21 2.81 -15.21
C PRO A 64 9.17 1.89 -14.56
N ALA A 65 8.08 2.46 -14.04
CA ALA A 65 6.91 1.72 -13.57
C ALA A 65 5.86 1.70 -14.69
N VAL A 66 5.98 0.77 -15.64
CA VAL A 66 5.19 0.74 -16.89
C VAL A 66 3.69 0.61 -16.63
N ASN A 67 3.29 -0.29 -15.74
CA ASN A 67 1.89 -0.53 -15.42
C ASN A 67 1.29 0.67 -14.69
N MET A 68 1.98 1.18 -13.68
CA MET A 68 1.55 2.37 -12.95
C MET A 68 1.50 3.62 -13.84
N SER A 69 2.48 3.79 -14.74
CA SER A 69 2.52 4.90 -15.69
C SER A 69 1.29 4.87 -16.61
N THR A 70 0.95 3.69 -17.12
CA THR A 70 -0.23 3.48 -17.96
C THR A 70 -1.52 3.75 -17.18
N LYS A 71 -1.63 3.23 -15.96
CA LYS A 71 -2.81 3.37 -15.09
C LYS A 71 -3.07 4.83 -14.68
N LEU A 72 -2.01 5.60 -14.42
CA LEU A 72 -2.11 7.00 -13.99
C LEU A 72 -2.05 8.00 -15.16
N GLY A 73 -1.70 7.56 -16.37
CA GLY A 73 -1.47 8.46 -17.50
C GLY A 73 -0.35 9.48 -17.24
N CYS A 74 0.67 9.06 -16.50
CA CYS A 74 1.86 9.85 -16.13
C CYS A 74 3.10 9.00 -16.39
N ASN A 75 4.29 9.61 -16.50
CA ASN A 75 5.55 8.88 -16.59
C ASN A 75 6.13 8.66 -15.19
N ILE A 76 6.11 7.44 -14.69
CA ILE A 76 6.54 7.11 -13.32
C ILE A 76 7.89 6.39 -13.36
N LEU A 77 8.86 6.92 -12.61
CA LEU A 77 10.17 6.33 -12.42
C LEU A 77 10.39 5.98 -10.94
N MET A 78 11.00 4.84 -10.68
CA MET A 78 11.28 4.35 -9.33
C MET A 78 12.78 4.27 -9.08
N LYS A 79 13.26 4.99 -8.08
CA LYS A 79 14.65 4.89 -7.62
C LYS A 79 14.76 3.74 -6.63
N ARG A 80 15.42 2.64 -7.04
CA ARG A 80 15.37 1.32 -6.39
C ARG A 80 16.39 1.12 -5.27
N GLU A 81 16.29 1.91 -4.21
CA GLU A 81 17.17 1.79 -3.03
C GLU A 81 16.96 0.49 -2.22
N ASP A 82 15.84 -0.18 -2.43
CA ASP A 82 15.58 -1.53 -1.95
C ASP A 82 16.54 -2.59 -2.53
N LEU A 83 17.27 -2.30 -3.60
CA LEU A 83 18.26 -3.19 -4.21
C LEU A 83 19.69 -3.03 -3.64
N GLN A 84 19.87 -2.18 -2.63
CA GLN A 84 21.13 -2.13 -1.90
C GLN A 84 21.41 -3.47 -1.19
N PRO A 85 22.69 -3.80 -0.88
CA PRO A 85 23.04 -5.06 -0.21
C PRO A 85 22.36 -5.30 1.16
N VAL A 86 21.95 -4.22 1.85
CA VAL A 86 21.18 -4.27 3.11
C VAL A 86 19.69 -3.97 2.90
N PHE A 87 19.23 -4.02 1.64
CA PHE A 87 17.86 -3.81 1.21
C PHE A 87 17.26 -2.44 1.60
N SER A 88 18.09 -1.40 1.76
CA SER A 88 17.63 -0.03 1.99
C SER A 88 18.73 1.01 1.76
N PHE A 89 18.33 2.28 1.59
CA PHE A 89 19.25 3.42 1.41
C PHE A 89 20.15 3.70 2.63
N LYS A 90 19.82 3.18 3.82
CA LYS A 90 20.49 3.54 5.10
C LYS A 90 21.99 3.24 5.10
N LEU A 91 22.45 2.33 4.24
CA LEU A 91 23.86 2.06 4.00
C LEU A 91 24.64 3.31 3.60
N ARG A 92 24.06 4.21 2.80
CA ARG A 92 24.77 5.35 2.22
C ARG A 92 25.25 6.32 3.29
N GLY A 93 24.35 6.83 4.12
CA GLY A 93 24.71 7.76 5.19
C GLY A 93 25.51 7.12 6.31
N ALA A 94 25.21 5.86 6.69
CA ALA A 94 26.02 5.15 7.67
C ALA A 94 27.47 5.01 7.20
N PHE A 95 27.67 4.54 5.97
CA PHE A 95 28.99 4.35 5.39
C PHE A 95 29.72 5.68 5.20
N ASN A 96 29.06 6.71 4.68
CA ASN A 96 29.67 8.02 4.50
C ASN A 96 30.16 8.61 5.84
N MET A 97 29.32 8.57 6.88
CA MET A 97 29.70 9.11 8.19
C MET A 97 30.83 8.30 8.84
N MET A 98 30.78 6.96 8.77
CA MET A 98 31.81 6.10 9.34
C MET A 98 33.18 6.26 8.66
N ARG A 99 33.21 6.57 7.35
CA ARG A 99 34.46 6.86 6.64
C ARG A 99 35.18 8.13 7.12
N GLN A 100 34.42 9.07 7.66
CA GLN A 100 34.92 10.37 8.13
C GLN A 100 35.41 10.34 9.58
N LEU A 101 35.27 9.19 10.26
CA LEU A 101 35.80 8.99 11.59
C LEU A 101 37.33 9.04 11.58
N SER A 102 37.92 9.58 12.66
CA SER A 102 39.37 9.53 12.85
C SER A 102 39.84 8.09 13.07
N GLU A 103 41.13 7.84 12.85
CA GLU A 103 41.73 6.52 13.10
C GLU A 103 41.57 6.07 14.56
N GLU A 104 41.60 7.02 15.51
CA GLU A 104 41.33 6.74 16.92
C GLU A 104 39.87 6.28 17.14
N GLN A 105 38.91 6.97 16.52
CA GLN A 105 37.49 6.60 16.61
C GLN A 105 37.22 5.24 15.95
N LYS A 106 37.81 4.98 14.78
CA LYS A 106 37.73 3.69 14.09
C LYS A 106 38.30 2.56 14.94
N TRP A 107 39.45 2.80 15.59
CA TRP A 107 40.09 1.81 16.46
C TRP A 107 39.25 1.50 17.70
N LYS A 108 38.68 2.52 18.36
CA LYS A 108 37.76 2.34 19.51
C LYS A 108 36.48 1.61 19.09
N GLY A 109 35.99 1.89 17.89
CA GLY A 109 34.77 1.32 17.34
C GLY A 109 33.56 2.25 17.46
N VAL A 110 32.45 1.79 16.91
CA VAL A 110 31.21 2.56 16.77
C VAL A 110 30.05 1.87 17.47
N ILE A 111 29.02 2.65 17.79
CA ILE A 111 27.79 2.15 18.40
C ILE A 111 26.55 2.79 17.78
N ALA A 112 25.46 2.02 17.66
CA ALA A 112 24.16 2.53 17.26
C ALA A 112 23.02 1.78 17.96
N CYS A 113 21.90 2.47 18.18
CA CYS A 113 20.66 1.87 18.67
C CYS A 113 19.67 1.72 17.51
N SER A 114 19.40 0.48 17.08
CA SER A 114 18.40 0.17 16.05
C SER A 114 18.20 -1.35 15.95
N ALA A 115 16.98 -1.79 15.67
CA ALA A 115 16.66 -3.18 15.34
C ALA A 115 16.29 -3.38 13.85
N GLY A 116 16.63 -2.44 12.97
CA GLY A 116 16.14 -2.42 11.58
C GLY A 116 17.18 -2.00 10.54
N ASN A 117 16.73 -1.27 9.53
CA ASN A 117 17.54 -0.87 8.36
C ASN A 117 18.83 -0.14 8.73
N HIS A 118 18.78 0.74 9.74
CA HIS A 118 19.97 1.46 10.21
C HIS A 118 21.03 0.53 10.81
N ALA A 119 20.62 -0.44 11.64
CA ALA A 119 21.53 -1.42 12.22
C ALA A 119 22.26 -2.24 11.15
N GLN A 120 21.56 -2.67 10.11
CA GLN A 120 22.17 -3.39 8.98
C GLN A 120 23.17 -2.50 8.22
N GLY A 121 22.81 -1.24 7.98
CA GLY A 121 23.69 -0.25 7.34
C GLY A 121 24.99 -0.02 8.12
N VAL A 122 24.90 0.18 9.44
CA VAL A 122 26.07 0.35 10.31
C VAL A 122 26.91 -0.92 10.37
N ALA A 123 26.28 -2.08 10.57
CA ALA A 123 26.99 -3.35 10.66
C ALA A 123 27.77 -3.68 9.39
N MET A 124 27.15 -3.54 8.21
CA MET A 124 27.83 -3.77 6.94
C MET A 124 28.94 -2.75 6.68
N SER A 125 28.73 -1.48 7.06
CA SER A 125 29.76 -0.43 6.95
C SER A 125 30.96 -0.74 7.83
N GLY A 126 30.75 -1.20 9.07
CA GLY A 126 31.82 -1.60 9.99
C GLY A 126 32.62 -2.77 9.48
N ALA A 127 31.95 -3.82 9.00
CA ALA A 127 32.62 -4.97 8.41
C ALA A 127 33.49 -4.56 7.21
N HIS A 128 33.01 -3.67 6.34
CA HIS A 128 33.78 -3.20 5.19
C HIS A 128 34.99 -2.34 5.58
N LEU A 129 34.84 -1.49 6.60
CA LEU A 129 35.91 -0.59 7.07
C LEU A 129 36.84 -1.23 8.11
N SER A 130 36.62 -2.50 8.48
CA SER A 130 37.29 -3.16 9.61
C SER A 130 37.14 -2.39 10.94
N VAL A 131 35.97 -1.77 11.15
CA VAL A 131 35.65 -1.00 12.36
C VAL A 131 34.72 -1.83 13.27
N PRO A 132 35.09 -2.08 14.54
CA PRO A 132 34.23 -2.79 15.48
C PRO A 132 32.88 -2.07 15.64
N CYS A 133 31.78 -2.80 15.45
CA CYS A 133 30.43 -2.26 15.57
C CYS A 133 29.69 -2.90 16.73
N THR A 134 29.11 -2.07 17.60
CA THR A 134 28.15 -2.49 18.62
C THR A 134 26.75 -1.99 18.26
N ILE A 135 25.76 -2.87 18.21
CA ILE A 135 24.38 -2.50 17.95
C ILE A 135 23.54 -2.84 19.17
N VAL A 136 22.92 -1.82 19.77
CA VAL A 136 22.02 -1.97 20.90
C VAL A 136 20.59 -2.13 20.41
N MET A 137 19.88 -3.12 20.94
CA MET A 137 18.49 -3.42 20.62
C MET A 137 17.71 -3.77 21.89
N PRO A 138 16.38 -3.55 21.92
CA PRO A 138 15.53 -4.02 23.03
C PRO A 138 15.60 -5.53 23.21
N VAL A 139 15.40 -6.02 24.43
CA VAL A 139 15.42 -7.47 24.75
C VAL A 139 14.35 -8.24 23.98
N ALA A 140 13.19 -7.64 23.74
CA ALA A 140 12.09 -8.24 22.98
C ALA A 140 12.32 -8.29 21.46
N THR A 141 13.50 -7.85 20.96
CA THR A 141 13.78 -7.85 19.52
C THR A 141 13.79 -9.28 18.96
N PRO A 142 13.00 -9.58 17.91
CA PRO A 142 12.97 -10.91 17.32
C PRO A 142 14.35 -11.42 16.91
N THR A 143 14.62 -12.70 17.19
CA THR A 143 15.92 -13.34 16.94
C THR A 143 16.38 -13.25 15.48
N ILE A 144 15.45 -13.22 14.52
CA ILE A 144 15.78 -13.02 13.10
C ILE A 144 16.46 -11.67 12.83
N LYS A 145 16.04 -10.60 13.53
CA LYS A 145 16.62 -9.25 13.37
C LYS A 145 17.99 -9.17 14.01
N THR A 146 18.17 -9.76 15.19
CA THR A 146 19.46 -9.79 15.89
C THR A 146 20.47 -10.67 15.14
N ALA A 147 20.04 -11.84 14.65
CA ALA A 147 20.88 -12.76 13.87
C ALA A 147 21.34 -12.13 12.54
N ASN A 148 20.48 -11.37 11.86
CA ASN A 148 20.85 -10.68 10.62
C ASN A 148 21.99 -9.67 10.83
N VAL A 149 21.92 -8.89 11.92
CA VAL A 149 22.95 -7.91 12.26
C VAL A 149 24.23 -8.59 12.76
N ALA A 150 24.11 -9.64 13.57
CA ALA A 150 25.26 -10.43 14.01
C ALA A 150 26.00 -11.09 12.83
N ARG A 151 25.26 -11.60 11.84
CA ARG A 151 25.82 -12.19 10.61
C ARG A 151 26.62 -11.18 9.78
N LEU A 152 26.29 -9.89 9.87
CA LEU A 152 27.06 -8.81 9.24
C LEU A 152 28.31 -8.43 10.04
N GLY A 153 28.63 -9.12 11.15
CA GLY A 153 29.86 -8.94 11.92
C GLY A 153 29.75 -7.94 13.09
N ALA A 154 28.56 -7.41 13.38
CA ALA A 154 28.36 -6.51 14.52
C ALA A 154 28.08 -7.28 15.82
N LYS A 155 28.58 -6.74 16.94
CA LYS A 155 28.25 -7.19 18.29
C LYS A 155 26.85 -6.68 18.65
N VAL A 156 25.90 -7.59 18.86
CA VAL A 156 24.56 -7.22 19.31
C VAL A 156 24.52 -7.19 20.83
N VAL A 157 24.00 -6.11 21.39
CA VAL A 157 23.72 -5.93 22.82
C VAL A 157 22.22 -5.80 23.01
N LEU A 158 21.62 -6.75 23.73
CA LEU A 158 20.20 -6.70 24.07
C LEU A 158 20.04 -6.03 25.43
N HIS A 159 19.36 -4.89 25.46
CA HIS A 159 19.12 -4.14 26.69
C HIS A 159 17.81 -3.36 26.60
N GLY A 160 17.10 -3.30 27.72
CA GLY A 160 15.88 -2.52 27.86
C GLY A 160 14.62 -3.23 27.35
N ASN A 161 13.49 -2.82 27.90
CA ASN A 161 12.16 -3.31 27.54
C ASN A 161 11.66 -2.72 26.22
N ASP A 162 12.11 -1.50 25.91
CA ASP A 162 11.70 -0.74 24.73
C ASP A 162 12.88 -0.03 24.05
N PHE A 163 12.58 0.70 22.98
CA PHE A 163 13.59 1.43 22.20
C PHE A 163 14.25 2.56 22.98
N ASP A 164 13.54 3.23 23.88
CA ASP A 164 14.07 4.37 24.63
C ASP A 164 15.06 3.89 25.70
N GLU A 165 14.76 2.80 26.41
CA GLU A 165 15.71 2.15 27.32
C GLU A 165 16.95 1.61 26.58
N ALA A 166 16.77 1.00 25.39
CA ALA A 166 17.89 0.56 24.55
C ALA A 166 18.76 1.74 24.07
N LYS A 167 18.12 2.87 23.74
CA LYS A 167 18.81 4.10 23.32
C LYS A 167 19.58 4.74 24.48
N ALA A 168 19.00 4.78 25.68
CA ALA A 168 19.69 5.25 26.88
C ALA A 168 20.95 4.42 27.17
N GLU A 169 20.86 3.09 27.06
CA GLU A 169 22.01 2.20 27.21
C GLU A 169 23.06 2.41 26.11
N CYS A 170 22.62 2.64 24.87
CA CYS A 170 23.53 3.00 23.77
C CYS A 170 24.35 4.25 24.10
N PHE A 171 23.74 5.30 24.67
CA PHE A 171 24.49 6.49 25.10
C PHE A 171 25.43 6.19 26.26
N ARG A 172 24.99 5.44 27.26
CA ARG A 172 25.81 5.05 28.41
C ARG A 172 27.07 4.27 28.00
N LEU A 173 26.91 3.30 27.10
CA LEU A 173 28.02 2.51 26.54
C LEU A 173 28.94 3.36 25.65
N ALA A 174 28.37 4.28 24.86
CA ALA A 174 29.16 5.19 24.04
C ALA A 174 30.08 6.06 24.90
N GLU A 175 29.56 6.63 25.99
CA GLU A 175 30.33 7.45 26.92
C GLU A 175 31.36 6.62 27.69
N GLN A 176 30.95 5.47 28.24
CA GLN A 176 31.82 4.61 29.05
C GLN A 176 33.04 4.08 28.27
N TYR A 177 32.85 3.71 27.01
CA TYR A 177 33.89 3.09 26.19
C TYR A 177 34.47 4.02 25.11
N GLY A 178 34.00 5.27 25.04
CA GLY A 178 34.43 6.25 24.03
C GLY A 178 34.09 5.84 22.60
N LEU A 179 32.98 5.14 22.39
CA LEU A 179 32.54 4.68 21.06
C LEU A 179 31.87 5.81 20.30
N ALA A 180 32.15 5.92 19.00
CA ALA A 180 31.47 6.91 18.16
C ALA A 180 30.03 6.48 17.87
N ILE A 181 29.07 7.31 18.23
CA ILE A 181 27.64 7.07 17.95
C ILE A 181 27.38 7.35 16.48
N ILE A 182 26.70 6.42 15.79
CA ILE A 182 26.28 6.57 14.39
C ILE A 182 24.78 6.91 14.32
N PRO A 183 24.40 8.17 14.06
CA PRO A 183 22.99 8.58 14.04
C PRO A 183 22.24 7.99 12.84
N PRO A 184 20.93 7.70 12.98
CA PRO A 184 20.12 7.16 11.88
C PRO A 184 19.72 8.18 10.81
N PHE A 185 19.85 9.49 11.09
CA PHE A 185 19.48 10.57 10.17
C PHE A 185 20.06 11.95 10.53
N ASP A 186 20.07 12.34 11.81
CA ASP A 186 20.36 13.72 12.22
C ASP A 186 21.87 13.99 12.36
N ASP A 187 22.55 14.01 11.21
CA ASP A 187 23.98 14.30 11.11
C ASP A 187 24.32 14.79 9.70
N PRO A 188 25.10 15.87 9.51
CA PRO A 188 25.43 16.39 8.19
C PRO A 188 26.12 15.38 7.26
N GLN A 189 26.98 14.49 7.79
CA GLN A 189 27.64 13.46 6.99
C GLN A 189 26.65 12.34 6.62
N VAL A 190 25.72 12.00 7.51
CA VAL A 190 24.65 11.05 7.18
C VAL A 190 23.77 11.62 6.07
N ILE A 191 23.32 12.88 6.19
CA ILE A 191 22.51 13.59 5.19
C ILE A 191 23.25 13.66 3.85
N ALA A 192 24.53 14.02 3.84
CA ALA A 192 25.34 14.05 2.62
C ALA A 192 25.46 12.67 1.95
N GLY A 193 25.62 11.60 2.74
CA GLY A 193 25.59 10.24 2.21
C GLY A 193 24.25 9.91 1.56
N GLN A 194 23.12 10.28 2.18
CA GLN A 194 21.80 10.05 1.57
C GLN A 194 21.58 10.89 0.31
N GLY A 195 22.12 12.11 0.26
CA GLY A 195 22.02 13.01 -0.89
C GLY A 195 22.66 12.49 -2.17
N THR A 196 23.52 11.46 -2.08
CA THR A 196 24.02 10.74 -3.25
C THR A 196 22.91 10.08 -4.07
N VAL A 197 21.76 9.77 -3.46
CA VAL A 197 20.55 9.35 -4.19
C VAL A 197 20.12 10.43 -5.19
N GLY A 198 20.16 11.70 -4.79
CA GLY A 198 19.87 12.85 -5.65
C GLY A 198 20.86 12.98 -6.81
N VAL A 199 22.16 12.71 -6.56
CA VAL A 199 23.19 12.66 -7.62
C VAL A 199 22.83 11.63 -8.67
N GLU A 200 22.49 10.42 -8.25
CA GLU A 200 22.15 9.34 -9.16
C GLU A 200 20.89 9.65 -9.95
N VAL A 201 19.83 10.14 -9.30
CA VAL A 201 18.58 10.55 -9.96
C VAL A 201 18.86 11.58 -11.06
N CYS A 202 19.56 12.67 -10.74
CA CYS A 202 19.85 13.73 -11.73
C CYS A 202 20.74 13.26 -12.89
N ARG A 203 21.54 12.19 -12.71
CA ARG A 203 22.38 11.62 -13.76
C ARG A 203 21.67 10.56 -14.61
N GLN A 204 20.63 9.92 -14.06
CA GLN A 204 19.96 8.78 -14.69
C GLN A 204 18.76 9.19 -15.55
N THR A 205 18.32 10.45 -15.49
CA THR A 205 17.21 10.96 -16.30
C THR A 205 17.41 12.43 -16.69
N ASP A 206 16.67 12.86 -17.71
CA ASP A 206 16.59 14.25 -18.12
C ASP A 206 15.70 15.03 -17.14
N MET A 207 16.34 15.75 -16.20
CA MET A 207 15.66 16.52 -15.16
C MET A 207 14.81 17.68 -15.72
N SER A 208 14.95 18.07 -16.99
CA SER A 208 14.07 19.06 -17.61
C SER A 208 12.63 18.57 -17.85
N LYS A 209 12.44 17.25 -17.79
CA LYS A 209 11.14 16.59 -17.97
C LYS A 209 10.48 16.15 -16.67
N VAL A 210 11.20 16.25 -15.54
CA VAL A 210 10.76 15.75 -14.23
C VAL A 210 9.96 16.82 -13.51
N ASP A 211 8.74 16.51 -13.08
CA ASP A 211 7.90 17.46 -12.35
C ASP A 211 8.12 17.40 -10.85
N ALA A 212 8.29 16.20 -10.28
CA ALA A 212 8.57 16.05 -8.85
C ALA A 212 9.33 14.76 -8.48
N VAL A 213 10.09 14.83 -7.38
CA VAL A 213 10.77 13.72 -6.71
C VAL A 213 10.18 13.52 -5.33
N PHE A 214 9.73 12.30 -5.02
CA PHE A 214 9.08 11.93 -3.77
C PHE A 214 10.01 11.09 -2.89
N CYS A 215 10.10 11.45 -1.61
CA CYS A 215 10.90 10.73 -0.61
C CYS A 215 10.07 10.42 0.64
N CYS A 216 10.20 9.21 1.18
CA CYS A 216 9.63 8.88 2.49
C CYS A 216 10.32 9.68 3.60
N VAL A 217 9.57 10.06 4.63
CA VAL A 217 10.07 10.82 5.77
C VAL A 217 9.82 10.05 7.06
N GLY A 218 10.91 9.79 7.79
CA GLY A 218 10.87 9.50 9.23
C GLY A 218 11.62 10.62 9.93
N GLY A 219 12.92 10.41 10.16
CA GLY A 219 13.80 11.47 10.69
C GLY A 219 14.29 12.51 9.67
N GLY A 220 13.82 12.47 8.41
CA GLY A 220 14.10 13.49 7.39
C GLY A 220 15.44 13.39 6.64
N GLY A 221 16.37 12.51 7.05
CA GLY A 221 17.72 12.48 6.46
C GLY A 221 17.78 12.20 4.95
N LEU A 222 16.91 11.33 4.42
CA LEU A 222 16.81 11.06 2.99
C LEU A 222 16.28 12.27 2.22
N LEU A 223 15.14 12.81 2.67
CA LEU A 223 14.51 13.97 2.04
C LEU A 223 15.45 15.18 2.04
N ALA A 224 16.06 15.49 3.19
CA ALA A 224 17.01 16.59 3.32
C ALA A 224 18.19 16.45 2.34
N GLY A 225 18.81 15.27 2.26
CA GLY A 225 19.93 15.02 1.36
C GLY A 225 19.55 15.13 -0.12
N VAL A 226 18.41 14.54 -0.50
CA VAL A 226 17.90 14.61 -1.88
C VAL A 226 17.52 16.05 -2.24
N ALA A 227 16.82 16.76 -1.38
CA ALA A 227 16.43 18.16 -1.59
C ALA A 227 17.66 19.06 -1.74
N ALA A 228 18.66 18.92 -0.85
CA ALA A 228 19.91 19.68 -0.90
C ALA A 228 20.65 19.57 -2.24
N TYR A 229 20.63 18.39 -2.86
CA TYR A 229 21.25 18.20 -4.18
C TYR A 229 20.33 18.67 -5.32
N VAL A 230 19.08 18.19 -5.35
CA VAL A 230 18.15 18.43 -6.46
C VAL A 230 17.87 19.92 -6.61
N LYS A 231 17.64 20.66 -5.51
CA LYS A 231 17.37 22.10 -5.56
C LYS A 231 18.54 22.96 -6.03
N ARG A 232 19.76 22.42 -6.03
CA ARG A 232 20.97 23.11 -6.51
C ARG A 232 21.29 22.81 -7.96
N ILE A 233 20.87 21.65 -8.47
CA ILE A 233 21.33 21.12 -9.76
C ILE A 233 20.20 20.99 -10.79
N ALA A 234 19.01 20.56 -10.37
CA ALA A 234 17.88 20.39 -11.27
C ALA A 234 17.26 21.74 -11.66
N PRO A 235 16.51 21.80 -12.78
CA PRO A 235 15.76 23.00 -13.14
C PRO A 235 14.83 23.47 -11.99
N PRO A 236 14.64 24.79 -11.80
CA PRO A 236 13.90 25.31 -10.64
C PRO A 236 12.46 24.81 -10.48
N HIS A 237 11.83 24.34 -11.57
CA HIS A 237 10.47 23.83 -11.54
C HIS A 237 10.34 22.44 -10.89
N VAL A 238 11.45 21.69 -10.76
CA VAL A 238 11.43 20.33 -10.20
C VAL A 238 11.14 20.42 -8.70
N LYS A 239 10.02 19.81 -8.28
CA LYS A 239 9.64 19.75 -6.88
C LYS A 239 10.31 18.58 -6.16
N VAL A 240 10.60 18.74 -4.88
CA VAL A 240 11.01 17.69 -3.95
C VAL A 240 9.99 17.64 -2.83
N ILE A 241 9.29 16.51 -2.73
CA ILE A 241 8.12 16.36 -1.88
C ILE A 241 8.38 15.23 -0.87
N GLY A 242 8.14 15.53 0.41
CA GLY A 242 8.18 14.54 1.48
C GLY A 242 6.86 13.79 1.61
N VAL A 243 6.93 12.53 2.04
CA VAL A 243 5.74 11.71 2.30
C VAL A 243 5.81 11.09 3.69
N GLU A 244 4.75 11.29 4.46
CA GLU A 244 4.55 10.76 5.82
C GLU A 244 3.22 9.99 5.92
N THR A 245 3.06 9.21 7.00
CA THR A 245 1.74 8.68 7.37
C THR A 245 0.99 9.66 8.25
N TYR A 246 -0.34 9.62 8.24
CA TYR A 246 -1.15 10.46 9.14
C TYR A 246 -0.84 10.24 10.63
N ASP A 247 -0.44 9.03 11.00
CA ASP A 247 -0.09 8.64 12.36
C ASP A 247 1.41 8.82 12.68
N ALA A 248 2.21 9.39 11.78
CA ALA A 248 3.62 9.70 11.99
C ALA A 248 4.07 10.93 11.17
N ASP A 249 3.29 12.03 11.23
CA ASP A 249 3.47 13.24 10.41
C ASP A 249 4.31 14.34 11.09
N ALA A 250 5.44 13.94 11.70
CA ALA A 250 6.26 14.82 12.54
C ALA A 250 6.84 16.01 11.76
N LEU A 251 7.34 15.81 10.53
CA LEU A 251 7.87 16.89 9.71
C LEU A 251 6.75 17.81 9.22
N THR A 252 5.62 17.26 8.78
CA THR A 252 4.47 18.04 8.30
C THR A 252 4.00 19.02 9.37
N ARG A 253 3.75 18.54 10.60
CA ARG A 253 3.34 19.43 11.71
C ARG A 253 4.43 20.42 12.09
N SER A 254 5.70 20.00 12.05
CA SER A 254 6.81 20.88 12.38
C SER A 254 6.95 22.03 11.38
N LEU A 255 6.75 21.77 10.08
CA LEU A 255 6.79 22.78 9.02
C LEU A 255 5.58 23.72 9.09
N GLU A 256 4.38 23.20 9.38
CA GLU A 256 3.17 24.00 9.55
C GLU A 256 3.29 25.01 10.72
N ILE A 257 3.99 24.61 11.80
CA ILE A 257 4.20 25.45 13.00
C ILE A 257 5.48 26.30 12.90
N GLY A 258 6.44 25.93 12.05
CA GLY A 258 7.76 26.57 11.95
C GLY A 258 8.73 26.19 13.08
N THR A 259 8.42 25.14 13.86
CA THR A 259 9.31 24.61 14.91
C THR A 259 9.14 23.10 15.03
N ARG A 260 10.16 22.38 15.53
CA ARG A 260 10.08 20.93 15.71
C ARG A 260 9.02 20.54 16.74
N VAL A 261 8.14 19.63 16.34
CA VAL A 261 7.09 19.05 17.18
C VAL A 261 7.48 17.62 17.57
N THR A 262 7.18 17.26 18.81
CA THR A 262 7.25 15.88 19.28
C THR A 262 5.84 15.29 19.27
N LEU A 263 5.65 14.19 18.55
CA LEU A 263 4.40 13.43 18.55
C LEU A 263 4.28 12.60 19.83
N ASP A 264 3.09 12.51 20.39
CA ASP A 264 2.81 11.67 21.57
C ASP A 264 3.00 10.18 21.25
N GLU A 265 2.43 9.76 20.13
CA GLU A 265 2.44 8.39 19.62
C GLU A 265 2.73 8.36 18.12
N VAL A 266 3.20 7.20 17.64
CA VAL A 266 3.47 6.97 16.21
C VAL A 266 2.94 5.61 15.79
N GLY A 267 2.42 5.54 14.56
CA GLY A 267 2.00 4.29 13.94
C GLY A 267 3.13 3.28 13.80
N LEU A 268 2.80 1.98 13.91
CA LEU A 268 3.78 0.87 13.83
C LEU A 268 3.77 0.15 12.47
N PHE A 269 2.92 0.58 11.54
CA PHE A 269 2.82 -0.06 10.23
C PHE A 269 4.06 0.23 9.38
N ALA A 270 4.38 1.51 9.17
CA ALA A 270 5.62 1.97 8.56
C ALA A 270 6.70 2.23 9.62
N ASP A 271 7.24 1.14 10.16
CA ASP A 271 8.19 1.15 11.30
C ASP A 271 9.51 1.90 11.01
N GLY A 272 9.96 1.93 9.75
CA GLY A 272 11.14 2.68 9.32
C GLY A 272 10.96 4.20 9.33
N THR A 273 9.71 4.68 9.35
CA THR A 273 9.34 6.10 9.38
C THR A 273 8.61 6.52 10.67
N ALA A 274 8.35 5.58 11.59
CA ALA A 274 7.74 5.82 12.89
C ALA A 274 8.66 6.61 13.84
N VAL A 275 8.78 7.92 13.60
CA VAL A 275 9.69 8.81 14.33
C VAL A 275 8.89 9.91 15.03
N LYS A 276 8.99 9.99 16.36
CA LYS A 276 8.24 10.97 17.17
C LYS A 276 8.71 12.41 16.99
N ILE A 277 10.00 12.63 16.75
CA ILE A 277 10.60 13.96 16.63
C ILE A 277 11.57 13.98 15.45
N ILE A 278 11.40 14.98 14.59
CA ILE A 278 12.27 15.20 13.43
C ILE A 278 13.68 15.65 13.89
N GLY A 279 14.70 15.35 13.08
CA GLY A 279 16.08 15.80 13.35
C GLY A 279 16.21 17.32 13.33
N GLU A 280 17.20 17.85 14.05
CA GLU A 280 17.49 19.29 14.07
C GLU A 280 17.94 19.80 12.72
N GLU A 281 18.96 19.16 12.16
CA GLU A 281 19.54 19.58 10.90
C GLU A 281 18.64 19.18 9.74
N THR A 282 17.98 18.02 9.84
CA THR A 282 17.04 17.60 8.81
C THR A 282 15.83 18.52 8.73
N PHE A 283 15.28 18.99 9.85
CA PHE A 283 14.23 20.00 9.87
C PHE A 283 14.68 21.30 9.21
N ARG A 284 15.83 21.86 9.62
CA ARG A 284 16.39 23.09 9.06
C ARG A 284 16.55 23.00 7.53
N VAL A 285 17.13 21.89 7.03
CA VAL A 285 17.30 21.68 5.59
C VAL A 285 15.95 21.54 4.89
N CYS A 286 14.99 20.85 5.48
CA CYS A 286 13.68 20.65 4.87
C CYS A 286 12.86 21.94 4.82
N GLU A 287 12.89 22.76 5.88
CA GLU A 287 12.24 24.07 5.96
C GLU A 287 12.68 24.99 4.81
N ASP A 288 13.98 24.96 4.47
CA ASP A 288 14.54 25.80 3.42
C ASP A 288 14.26 25.28 1.99
N LEU A 289 14.16 23.95 1.79
CA LEU A 289 14.32 23.34 0.46
C LEU A 289 13.16 22.48 -0.04
N VAL A 290 12.27 22.02 0.83
CA VAL A 290 11.20 21.08 0.47
C VAL A 290 9.96 21.85 -0.01
N ASP A 291 9.39 21.47 -1.15
CA ASP A 291 8.25 22.20 -1.74
C ASP A 291 6.90 21.84 -1.13
N GLY A 292 6.82 20.72 -0.42
CA GLY A 292 5.59 20.27 0.19
C GLY A 292 5.67 18.88 0.79
N MET A 293 4.60 18.53 1.49
CA MET A 293 4.40 17.26 2.17
C MET A 293 3.10 16.61 1.71
N VAL A 294 3.08 15.28 1.65
CA VAL A 294 1.88 14.48 1.42
C VAL A 294 1.73 13.49 2.57
N ARG A 295 0.50 13.35 3.06
CA ARG A 295 0.13 12.36 4.08
C ARG A 295 -0.68 11.24 3.45
N VAL A 296 -0.40 10.00 3.85
CA VAL A 296 -1.13 8.82 3.39
C VAL A 296 -1.50 7.91 4.56
N ASP A 297 -2.48 7.04 4.32
CA ASP A 297 -2.88 6.00 5.27
C ASP A 297 -2.23 4.64 4.94
N ASN A 298 -2.49 3.64 5.78
CA ASN A 298 -1.94 2.30 5.63
C ASN A 298 -2.47 1.58 4.38
N ASP A 299 -3.71 1.85 3.98
CA ASP A 299 -4.32 1.23 2.81
C ASP A 299 -3.65 1.72 1.52
N ALA A 300 -3.33 3.02 1.43
CA ALA A 300 -2.55 3.59 0.34
C ALA A 300 -1.14 2.99 0.25
N ILE A 301 -0.49 2.74 1.38
CA ILE A 301 0.81 2.06 1.43
C ILE A 301 0.68 0.61 0.94
N CYS A 302 -0.32 -0.14 1.39
CA CYS A 302 -0.55 -1.52 0.94
C CYS A 302 -0.77 -1.57 -0.58
N ALA A 303 -1.58 -0.65 -1.11
CA ALA A 303 -1.79 -0.52 -2.55
C ALA A 303 -0.49 -0.21 -3.30
N ALA A 304 0.36 0.66 -2.75
CA ALA A 304 1.67 0.98 -3.33
C ALA A 304 2.65 -0.20 -3.31
N ILE A 305 2.67 -1.01 -2.24
CA ILE A 305 3.47 -2.26 -2.19
C ILE A 305 3.04 -3.18 -3.33
N ARG A 306 1.73 -3.39 -3.53
CA ARG A 306 1.22 -4.21 -4.63
C ARG A 306 1.63 -3.63 -5.99
N ASP A 307 1.46 -2.33 -6.21
CA ASP A 307 1.78 -1.74 -7.51
C ASP A 307 3.28 -1.90 -7.85
N VAL A 308 4.17 -1.71 -6.87
CA VAL A 308 5.62 -1.97 -7.05
C VAL A 308 5.89 -3.44 -7.38
N PHE A 309 5.19 -4.37 -6.72
CA PHE A 309 5.27 -5.80 -7.03
C PHE A 309 4.76 -6.12 -8.44
N GLU A 310 3.67 -5.52 -8.90
CA GLU A 310 3.13 -5.74 -10.24
C GLU A 310 4.05 -5.22 -11.33
N ASP A 311 4.71 -4.08 -11.11
CA ASP A 311 5.66 -3.49 -12.05
C ASP A 311 7.03 -4.20 -12.06
N THR A 312 7.53 -4.63 -10.90
CA THR A 312 8.94 -5.03 -10.76
C THR A 312 9.18 -6.38 -10.11
N ARG A 313 8.12 -7.07 -9.66
CA ARG A 313 8.18 -8.33 -8.88
C ARG A 313 9.00 -8.21 -7.60
N SER A 314 9.19 -6.98 -7.11
CA SER A 314 9.89 -6.66 -5.88
C SER A 314 8.91 -6.27 -4.80
N ILE A 315 9.23 -6.62 -3.56
CA ILE A 315 8.35 -6.42 -2.41
C ILE A 315 9.00 -5.39 -1.48
N PRO A 316 8.64 -4.10 -1.59
CA PRO A 316 9.09 -3.11 -0.63
C PRO A 316 8.44 -3.34 0.74
N GLU A 317 9.11 -2.89 1.78
CA GLU A 317 8.50 -2.75 3.11
C GLU A 317 7.53 -1.56 3.12
N PRO A 318 6.66 -1.40 4.15
CA PRO A 318 5.71 -0.29 4.20
C PRO A 318 6.37 1.10 4.04
N SER A 319 7.47 1.36 4.76
CA SER A 319 8.27 2.59 4.60
C SER A 319 8.91 2.74 3.21
N GLY A 320 9.23 1.60 2.58
CA GLY A 320 9.77 1.49 1.23
C GLY A 320 8.80 1.94 0.15
N ALA A 321 7.52 1.63 0.33
CA ALA A 321 6.44 2.01 -0.59
C ALA A 321 5.83 3.38 -0.29
N LEU A 322 6.19 4.02 0.83
CA LEU A 322 5.57 5.27 1.29
C LEU A 322 5.64 6.38 0.25
N ALA A 323 6.81 6.61 -0.36
CA ALA A 323 6.97 7.63 -1.41
C ALA A 323 6.09 7.35 -2.64
N VAL A 324 5.89 6.07 -3.00
CA VAL A 324 5.01 5.66 -4.10
C VAL A 324 3.54 5.94 -3.76
N ALA A 325 3.12 5.64 -2.53
CA ALA A 325 1.78 5.96 -2.05
C ALA A 325 1.52 7.47 -2.07
N GLY A 326 2.46 8.28 -1.56
CA GLY A 326 2.33 9.74 -1.57
C GLY A 326 2.33 10.34 -2.96
N MET A 327 3.15 9.82 -3.89
CA MET A 327 3.12 10.23 -5.29
C MET A 327 1.75 9.96 -5.93
N LYS A 328 1.16 8.78 -5.71
CA LYS A 328 -0.19 8.46 -6.21
C LYS A 328 -1.24 9.42 -5.64
N GLU A 329 -1.16 9.68 -4.34
CA GLU A 329 -2.07 10.61 -3.66
C GLU A 329 -1.90 12.04 -4.15
N TYR A 330 -0.67 12.48 -4.42
CA TYR A 330 -0.38 13.78 -5.03
C TYR A 330 -0.99 13.91 -6.42
N ILE A 331 -0.80 12.90 -7.29
CA ILE A 331 -1.40 12.88 -8.64
C ILE A 331 -2.92 12.98 -8.56
N ARG A 332 -3.54 12.23 -7.64
CA ARG A 332 -5.00 12.21 -7.46
C ARG A 332 -5.52 13.55 -6.93
N SER A 333 -4.98 14.04 -5.82
CA SER A 333 -5.42 15.26 -5.14
C SER A 333 -5.24 16.53 -5.98
N HIS A 334 -4.29 16.53 -6.91
CA HIS A 334 -4.01 17.66 -7.80
C HIS A 334 -4.60 17.50 -9.20
N GLY A 335 -5.41 16.45 -9.46
CA GLY A 335 -6.04 16.23 -10.76
C GLY A 335 -5.04 16.01 -11.91
N LEU A 336 -3.89 15.38 -11.63
CA LEU A 336 -2.80 15.21 -12.60
C LEU A 336 -2.86 13.88 -13.36
N GLN A 337 -3.92 13.10 -13.17
CA GLN A 337 -4.12 11.85 -13.89
C GLN A 337 -4.30 12.12 -15.39
N GLY A 338 -3.56 11.41 -16.25
CA GLY A 338 -3.57 11.65 -17.70
C GLY A 338 -2.78 12.89 -18.14
N SER A 339 -2.07 13.56 -17.23
CA SER A 339 -1.31 14.78 -17.56
C SER A 339 -0.05 14.54 -18.38
N GLY A 340 0.45 13.29 -18.46
CA GLY A 340 1.72 12.96 -19.09
C GLY A 340 2.97 13.46 -18.34
N LYS A 341 2.80 14.06 -17.15
CA LYS A 341 3.88 14.55 -16.29
C LYS A 341 4.78 13.42 -15.79
N THR A 342 6.04 13.75 -15.47
CA THR A 342 7.01 12.76 -14.98
C THR A 342 7.23 12.88 -13.48
N PHE A 343 7.09 11.78 -12.77
CA PHE A 343 7.28 11.71 -11.32
C PHE A 343 8.30 10.63 -10.96
N ILE A 344 9.16 10.94 -9.99
CA ILE A 344 10.16 10.01 -9.46
C ILE A 344 9.80 9.67 -8.03
N SER A 345 9.70 8.38 -7.70
CA SER A 345 9.51 7.91 -6.34
C SER A 345 10.69 7.08 -5.86
N VAL A 346 11.20 7.36 -4.65
CA VAL A 346 12.27 6.57 -4.04
C VAL A 346 11.67 5.36 -3.30
N VAL A 347 11.93 4.17 -3.83
CA VAL A 347 11.60 2.89 -3.17
C VAL A 347 12.70 2.62 -2.14
N SER A 348 12.44 3.01 -0.89
CA SER A 348 13.50 3.25 0.10
C SER A 348 14.04 2.00 0.80
N GLY A 349 13.28 0.91 0.84
CA GLY A 349 13.69 -0.35 1.46
C GLY A 349 12.73 -1.52 1.30
N ALA A 350 13.18 -2.72 1.67
CA ALA A 350 12.45 -3.98 1.49
C ALA A 350 12.61 -4.99 2.65
N ASN A 351 12.96 -4.56 3.86
CA ASN A 351 13.12 -5.43 5.02
C ASN A 351 11.79 -5.65 5.76
N MET A 352 10.92 -6.48 5.19
CA MET A 352 9.64 -6.86 5.81
C MET A 352 9.58 -8.34 6.20
N ASN A 353 8.88 -8.66 7.29
CA ASN A 353 8.55 -10.06 7.62
C ASN A 353 7.53 -10.61 6.60
N PHE A 354 7.81 -11.78 6.04
CA PHE A 354 6.93 -12.46 5.07
C PHE A 354 5.49 -12.62 5.58
N GLY A 355 5.28 -12.91 6.87
CA GLY A 355 3.93 -13.04 7.45
C GLY A 355 3.09 -11.75 7.36
N ARG A 356 3.73 -10.58 7.28
CA ARG A 356 3.05 -9.28 7.10
C ARG A 356 2.46 -9.12 5.69
N LEU A 357 2.91 -9.90 4.71
CA LEU A 357 2.36 -9.87 3.35
C LEU A 357 0.90 -10.25 3.30
N ARG A 358 0.44 -11.13 4.20
CA ARG A 358 -0.98 -11.47 4.28
C ARG A 358 -1.82 -10.23 4.57
N PHE A 359 -1.43 -9.45 5.58
CA PHE A 359 -2.11 -8.20 5.91
C PHE A 359 -2.05 -7.20 4.75
N VAL A 360 -0.88 -7.08 4.10
CA VAL A 360 -0.71 -6.20 2.94
C VAL A 360 -1.62 -6.62 1.78
N ALA A 361 -1.70 -7.91 1.45
CA ALA A 361 -2.56 -8.42 0.38
C ALA A 361 -4.03 -8.17 0.69
N GLU A 362 -4.50 -8.54 1.88
CA GLU A 362 -5.88 -8.31 2.34
C GLU A 362 -6.24 -6.80 2.29
N ARG A 363 -5.36 -5.92 2.78
CA ARG A 363 -5.60 -4.46 2.78
C ARG A 363 -5.49 -3.81 1.39
N ALA A 364 -4.58 -4.27 0.55
CA ALA A 364 -4.41 -3.72 -0.79
C ALA A 364 -5.65 -3.97 -1.67
N GLU A 365 -6.29 -5.13 -1.53
CA GLU A 365 -7.54 -5.47 -2.23
C GLU A 365 -8.70 -4.56 -1.80
N LEU A 366 -8.79 -4.29 -0.49
CA LEU A 366 -9.81 -3.40 0.09
C LEU A 366 -9.60 -1.93 -0.32
N GLY A 367 -8.36 -1.44 -0.27
CA GLY A 367 -8.03 -0.03 -0.56
C GLY A 367 -8.26 0.38 -2.02
N GLU A 368 -8.27 -0.56 -2.95
CA GLU A 368 -8.56 -0.27 -4.37
C GLU A 368 -10.04 -0.28 -4.75
N ARG A 369 -10.95 -0.53 -3.79
CA ARG A 369 -12.38 -0.73 -4.06
C ARG A 369 -12.63 -1.79 -5.15
N ARG A 370 -11.73 -2.77 -5.23
CA ARG A 370 -11.80 -3.84 -6.23
C ARG A 370 -12.71 -4.96 -5.77
N GLU A 371 -12.77 -5.20 -4.46
CA GLU A 371 -13.72 -6.11 -3.82
C GLU A 371 -14.94 -5.32 -3.34
N ALA A 372 -16.14 -5.75 -3.73
CA ALA A 372 -17.40 -5.30 -3.14
C ALA A 372 -17.83 -6.27 -2.04
N LEU A 373 -18.28 -5.76 -0.90
CA LEU A 373 -18.85 -6.54 0.19
C LEU A 373 -20.33 -6.15 0.35
N LEU A 374 -21.21 -7.13 0.28
CA LEU A 374 -22.67 -6.95 0.38
C LEU A 374 -23.25 -7.79 1.52
N HIS A 375 -24.21 -7.20 2.22
CA HIS A 375 -25.21 -7.93 2.99
C HIS A 375 -26.46 -8.05 2.12
N VAL A 376 -26.89 -9.29 1.88
CA VAL A 376 -28.06 -9.58 1.06
C VAL A 376 -29.05 -10.40 1.86
N GLU A 377 -30.31 -10.01 1.81
CA GLU A 377 -31.40 -10.78 2.36
C GLU A 377 -32.18 -11.45 1.25
N ILE A 378 -32.25 -12.77 1.33
CA ILE A 378 -32.91 -13.61 0.34
C ILE A 378 -34.04 -14.42 1.00
N PRO A 379 -35.09 -14.82 0.25
CA PRO A 379 -36.10 -15.74 0.78
C PRO A 379 -35.48 -17.08 1.16
N GLU A 380 -35.81 -17.62 2.33
CA GLU A 380 -35.31 -18.92 2.82
C GLU A 380 -36.01 -20.10 2.13
N LYS A 381 -35.66 -20.33 0.86
CA LYS A 381 -36.22 -21.39 0.02
C LYS A 381 -35.17 -21.95 -0.94
N ALA A 382 -35.39 -23.18 -1.39
CA ALA A 382 -34.55 -23.81 -2.41
C ALA A 382 -34.46 -22.94 -3.68
N GLY A 383 -33.23 -22.74 -4.17
CA GLY A 383 -32.95 -21.96 -5.38
C GLY A 383 -32.54 -20.50 -5.15
N SER A 384 -32.84 -19.89 -4.00
CA SER A 384 -32.53 -18.46 -3.74
C SER A 384 -31.03 -18.15 -3.82
N PHE A 385 -30.16 -19.07 -3.39
CA PHE A 385 -28.71 -18.94 -3.50
C PHE A 385 -28.23 -18.86 -4.95
N LEU A 386 -28.80 -19.70 -5.82
CA LEU A 386 -28.47 -19.75 -7.24
C LEU A 386 -28.95 -18.48 -7.95
N GLU A 387 -30.13 -17.97 -7.58
CA GLU A 387 -30.66 -16.71 -8.09
C GLU A 387 -29.76 -15.53 -7.72
N LEU A 388 -29.39 -15.41 -6.44
CA LEU A 388 -28.45 -14.38 -5.97
C LEU A 388 -27.09 -14.49 -6.69
N HIS A 389 -26.51 -15.69 -6.73
CA HIS A 389 -25.24 -15.94 -7.44
C HIS A 389 -25.32 -15.53 -8.92
N SER A 390 -26.49 -15.71 -9.57
CA SER A 390 -26.66 -15.39 -10.98
C SER A 390 -26.57 -13.89 -11.29
N HIS A 391 -26.87 -13.02 -10.32
CA HIS A 391 -26.67 -11.57 -10.47
C HIS A 391 -25.19 -11.16 -10.40
N ILE A 392 -24.35 -11.96 -9.74
CA ILE A 392 -22.92 -11.68 -9.59
C ILE A 392 -22.14 -12.26 -10.79
N ASN A 393 -22.51 -13.46 -11.22
CA ASN A 393 -21.89 -14.15 -12.34
C ASN A 393 -21.85 -13.27 -13.61
N PRO A 394 -20.73 -13.21 -14.35
CA PRO A 394 -19.54 -14.07 -14.28
C PRO A 394 -18.43 -13.58 -13.33
N ARG A 395 -18.70 -12.59 -12.47
CA ARG A 395 -17.67 -12.02 -11.59
C ARG A 395 -17.12 -13.06 -10.62
N PRO A 396 -15.81 -13.07 -10.35
CA PRO A 396 -15.23 -13.97 -9.36
C PRO A 396 -15.72 -13.62 -7.95
N LEU A 397 -16.35 -14.59 -7.29
CA LEU A 397 -16.68 -14.51 -5.87
C LEU A 397 -15.41 -14.71 -5.03
N THR A 398 -15.24 -13.88 -4.02
CA THR A 398 -14.18 -13.99 -3.02
C THR A 398 -14.71 -14.59 -1.72
N GLU A 399 -15.97 -14.31 -1.37
CA GLU A 399 -16.63 -14.83 -0.18
C GLU A 399 -18.13 -15.03 -0.42
N PHE A 400 -18.66 -16.14 0.09
CA PHE A 400 -20.09 -16.39 0.20
C PHE A 400 -20.31 -17.15 1.51
N SER A 401 -20.87 -16.46 2.50
CA SER A 401 -21.09 -17.01 3.84
C SER A 401 -22.52 -16.82 4.31
N TYR A 402 -23.08 -17.87 4.91
CA TYR A 402 -24.43 -17.90 5.43
C TYR A 402 -24.57 -18.97 6.52
N ARG A 403 -25.47 -18.70 7.47
CA ARG A 403 -26.01 -19.67 8.41
C ARG A 403 -27.51 -19.47 8.53
N TYR A 404 -28.22 -20.59 8.56
CA TYR A 404 -29.64 -20.63 8.86
C TYR A 404 -29.95 -19.96 10.21
N HIS A 405 -31.02 -19.16 10.21
CA HIS A 405 -31.50 -18.45 11.41
C HIS A 405 -33.04 -18.42 11.49
N SER A 406 -33.75 -18.30 10.37
CA SER A 406 -35.21 -18.23 10.32
C SER A 406 -35.74 -18.91 9.06
N ASP A 407 -37.02 -19.30 9.06
CA ASP A 407 -37.68 -19.93 7.90
C ASP A 407 -38.18 -18.91 6.84
N GLU A 408 -38.04 -17.61 7.08
CA GLU A 408 -38.57 -16.58 6.19
C GLU A 408 -37.45 -15.93 5.36
N VAL A 409 -36.38 -15.53 6.03
CA VAL A 409 -35.29 -14.73 5.44
C VAL A 409 -33.93 -15.30 5.84
N ALA A 410 -33.09 -15.46 4.81
CA ALA A 410 -31.67 -15.76 4.92
C ALA A 410 -30.84 -14.48 4.82
N HIS A 411 -29.94 -14.27 5.78
CA HIS A 411 -28.94 -13.20 5.72
C HIS A 411 -27.62 -13.74 5.16
N VAL A 412 -27.25 -13.26 3.98
CA VAL A 412 -26.04 -13.67 3.26
C VAL A 412 -25.00 -12.58 3.34
N PHE A 413 -23.77 -12.97 3.68
CA PHE A 413 -22.57 -12.16 3.51
C PHE A 413 -21.87 -12.57 2.21
N LEU A 414 -21.70 -11.62 1.30
CA LEU A 414 -21.22 -11.87 -0.05
C LEU A 414 -20.11 -10.90 -0.40
N SER A 415 -19.00 -11.38 -0.96
CA SER A 415 -18.01 -10.50 -1.57
C SER A 415 -17.48 -11.03 -2.90
N PHE A 416 -17.17 -10.12 -3.82
CA PHE A 416 -16.74 -10.43 -5.19
C PHE A 416 -15.91 -9.28 -5.77
N PHE A 417 -15.13 -9.60 -6.80
CA PHE A 417 -14.38 -8.58 -7.53
C PHE A 417 -15.25 -7.85 -8.56
N LEU A 418 -15.08 -6.53 -8.65
CA LEU A 418 -15.65 -5.67 -9.68
C LEU A 418 -14.73 -5.63 -10.91
N ASP A 419 -15.32 -5.63 -12.11
CA ASP A 419 -14.58 -5.64 -13.37
C ASP A 419 -14.15 -4.23 -13.80
N GLY A 420 -14.76 -3.18 -13.25
CA GLY A 420 -14.47 -1.78 -13.56
C GLY A 420 -14.86 -1.36 -14.97
N LYS A 421 -15.78 -2.08 -15.61
CA LYS A 421 -16.33 -1.73 -16.93
C LYS A 421 -17.64 -0.97 -16.74
N ALA A 422 -17.77 0.17 -17.43
CA ALA A 422 -19.05 0.88 -17.49
C ALA A 422 -20.14 -0.06 -18.06
N PRO A 423 -21.37 -0.02 -17.51
CA PRO A 423 -22.46 -0.89 -17.95
C PRO A 423 -22.77 -0.66 -19.43
N ALA A 424 -22.85 -1.75 -20.21
CA ALA A 424 -23.53 -1.71 -21.51
C ALA A 424 -25.02 -1.51 -21.25
N SER A 425 -25.63 -0.49 -21.87
CA SER A 425 -27.06 -0.20 -21.74
C SER A 425 -27.89 -1.40 -22.17
N SER A 426 -28.47 -2.14 -21.23
CA SER A 426 -29.51 -3.12 -21.51
C SER A 426 -30.85 -2.40 -21.65
N VAL A 427 -31.30 -2.20 -22.90
CA VAL A 427 -32.67 -1.76 -23.18
C VAL A 427 -33.63 -2.89 -22.78
N PRO A 428 -34.65 -2.67 -21.93
CA PRO A 428 -35.64 -3.69 -21.63
C PRO A 428 -36.52 -3.93 -22.87
N ALA A 429 -36.68 -5.19 -23.25
CA ALA A 429 -37.63 -5.59 -24.27
C ALA A 429 -39.07 -5.34 -23.78
N SER A 430 -39.67 -4.22 -24.19
CA SER A 430 -41.13 -4.06 -24.18
C SER A 430 -41.56 -3.41 -25.50
N ALA A 431 -41.97 -4.24 -26.45
CA ALA A 431 -42.63 -3.79 -27.67
C ALA A 431 -44.15 -4.00 -27.50
N GLY A 432 -44.84 -2.93 -27.08
CA GLY A 432 -46.26 -2.75 -27.40
C GLY A 432 -46.40 -2.22 -28.85
N PRO A 433 -47.56 -2.37 -29.51
CA PRO A 433 -47.66 -2.18 -30.94
C PRO A 433 -47.57 -0.70 -31.33
N VAL A 434 -46.67 -0.39 -32.26
CA VAL A 434 -46.48 0.96 -32.82
C VAL A 434 -47.56 1.25 -33.87
N ASN A 435 -48.27 2.36 -33.71
CA ASN A 435 -49.27 2.89 -34.63
C ASN A 435 -48.57 3.70 -35.76
N PRO A 436 -48.70 3.35 -37.05
CA PRO A 436 -47.93 3.98 -38.11
C PRO A 436 -48.72 5.13 -38.75
N ALA A 437 -48.65 6.34 -38.19
CA ALA A 437 -49.16 7.53 -38.86
C ALA A 437 -48.50 8.81 -38.32
N ALA A 438 -47.23 9.03 -38.64
CA ALA A 438 -46.62 10.36 -38.77
C ALA A 438 -45.14 10.21 -39.18
N ALA A 439 -44.88 10.16 -40.48
CA ALA A 439 -43.54 10.35 -41.02
C ALA A 439 -43.57 11.55 -41.98
N THR A 440 -42.72 12.54 -41.72
CA THR A 440 -42.57 13.76 -42.52
C THR A 440 -41.69 13.54 -43.76
N PRO A 441 -41.81 14.38 -44.81
CA PRO A 441 -41.21 14.14 -46.13
C PRO A 441 -39.68 14.01 -46.17
N GLN A 442 -38.97 14.41 -45.12
CA GLN A 442 -37.52 14.28 -44.99
C GLN A 442 -37.04 12.85 -44.68
N GLN A 443 -37.89 11.96 -44.17
CA GLN A 443 -37.52 10.56 -43.90
C GLN A 443 -37.59 9.65 -45.12
N THR A 444 -38.26 10.09 -46.20
CA THR A 444 -38.39 9.35 -47.46
C THR A 444 -37.16 9.44 -48.37
N ALA A 445 -36.26 10.41 -48.15
CA ALA A 445 -35.05 10.57 -48.98
C ALA A 445 -33.88 9.66 -48.56
N ALA A 446 -33.75 9.37 -47.26
CA ALA A 446 -32.66 8.51 -46.74
C ALA A 446 -32.87 7.01 -47.03
N LEU A 447 -34.10 6.59 -47.37
CA LEU A 447 -34.44 5.21 -47.69
C LEU A 447 -34.18 4.82 -49.16
N GLN A 448 -33.91 5.78 -50.05
CA GLN A 448 -33.60 5.49 -51.45
C GLN A 448 -32.10 5.27 -51.72
N ASP A 449 -31.21 5.82 -50.89
CA ASP A 449 -29.75 5.64 -51.07
C ASP A 449 -29.19 4.32 -50.50
N LEU A 450 -29.94 3.63 -49.63
CA LEU A 450 -29.56 2.28 -49.16
C LEU A 450 -29.79 1.17 -50.21
N ALA A 451 -30.54 1.44 -51.28
CA ALA A 451 -30.79 0.47 -52.35
C ALA A 451 -29.68 0.44 -53.44
N SER A 452 -28.69 1.34 -53.40
CA SER A 452 -27.66 1.46 -54.45
C SER A 452 -26.24 1.00 -54.04
N GLY A 453 -26.06 0.50 -52.81
CA GLY A 453 -24.91 -0.36 -52.46
C GLY A 453 -23.52 0.28 -52.50
N LYS A 454 -23.35 1.53 -52.05
CA LYS A 454 -22.03 2.21 -52.08
C LYS A 454 -21.41 2.71 -50.77
N VAL A 455 -21.99 2.46 -49.59
CA VAL A 455 -21.32 2.78 -48.30
C VAL A 455 -21.59 1.71 -47.23
N SER A 456 -20.56 1.31 -46.49
CA SER A 456 -20.66 0.35 -45.38
C SER A 456 -21.34 0.95 -44.15
N ALA A 457 -22.33 0.24 -43.60
CA ALA A 457 -23.15 0.64 -42.45
C ALA A 457 -22.35 0.92 -41.15
N ALA A 458 -21.06 0.54 -41.10
CA ALA A 458 -20.19 0.74 -39.94
C ALA A 458 -19.75 2.21 -39.74
N VAL A 459 -19.72 3.02 -40.80
CA VAL A 459 -19.21 4.40 -40.72
C VAL A 459 -20.29 5.37 -40.19
N ALA A 460 -21.54 5.20 -40.63
CA ALA A 460 -22.65 6.04 -40.19
C ALA A 460 -23.04 5.83 -38.70
N ALA A 461 -22.89 4.60 -38.17
CA ALA A 461 -23.14 4.30 -36.76
C ALA A 461 -22.10 4.92 -35.82
N THR A 462 -20.87 5.16 -36.33
CA THR A 462 -19.77 5.71 -35.54
C THR A 462 -19.89 7.24 -35.42
N GLU A 463 -20.32 7.93 -36.49
CA GLU A 463 -20.54 9.39 -36.48
C GLU A 463 -21.81 9.81 -35.70
N MET A 464 -22.87 8.98 -35.69
CA MET A 464 -24.05 9.25 -34.88
C MET A 464 -23.82 9.03 -33.37
N SER A 465 -22.87 8.15 -33.00
CA SER A 465 -22.47 7.92 -31.60
C SER A 465 -21.60 9.04 -31.05
N SER A 466 -20.80 9.72 -31.89
CA SER A 466 -19.96 10.85 -31.45
C SER A 466 -20.78 12.11 -31.23
N GLN A 467 -21.78 12.38 -32.08
CA GLN A 467 -22.65 13.56 -31.95
C GLN A 467 -23.53 13.50 -30.69
N ALA A 468 -24.07 12.31 -30.35
CA ALA A 468 -24.88 12.12 -29.15
C ALA A 468 -24.07 12.21 -27.84
N ALA A 469 -22.77 11.91 -27.89
CA ALA A 469 -21.86 12.07 -26.75
C ALA A 469 -21.47 13.53 -26.52
N GLU A 470 -21.28 14.32 -27.59
CA GLU A 470 -21.01 15.76 -27.51
C GLU A 470 -22.21 16.56 -26.98
N ASP A 471 -23.43 16.22 -27.40
CA ASP A 471 -24.65 16.90 -26.93
C ASP A 471 -25.02 16.57 -25.47
N ALA A 472 -24.66 15.37 -24.98
CA ALA A 472 -24.86 14.99 -23.57
C ALA A 472 -23.89 15.69 -22.61
N GLN A 473 -22.72 16.10 -23.09
CA GLN A 473 -21.69 16.78 -22.30
C GLN A 473 -21.97 18.30 -22.13
N ALA A 474 -22.80 18.87 -23.01
CA ALA A 474 -23.11 20.31 -23.03
C ALA A 474 -24.14 20.76 -21.98
N ASN A 475 -24.81 19.83 -21.27
CA ASN A 475 -25.94 20.14 -20.39
C ASN A 475 -25.84 19.60 -18.94
N ALA A 476 -24.65 19.20 -18.49
CA ALA A 476 -24.44 18.79 -17.10
C ALA A 476 -24.17 19.99 -16.18
N PRO A 477 -24.81 20.10 -15.00
CA PRO A 477 -24.53 21.18 -14.06
C PRO A 477 -23.08 21.07 -13.55
N ALA A 478 -22.36 22.20 -13.56
CA ALA A 478 -21.00 22.29 -13.07
C ALA A 478 -20.94 21.93 -11.56
N GLY A 479 -20.41 20.74 -11.24
CA GLY A 479 -20.17 20.36 -9.84
C GLY A 479 -20.08 18.87 -9.52
N SER A 480 -20.53 17.95 -10.39
CA SER A 480 -20.40 16.51 -10.12
C SER A 480 -19.18 15.92 -10.83
N MET A 481 -18.18 15.45 -10.08
CA MET A 481 -17.14 14.57 -10.63
C MET A 481 -17.80 13.34 -11.28
N PRO A 482 -17.24 12.81 -12.39
CA PRO A 482 -17.72 11.55 -12.94
C PRO A 482 -17.59 10.45 -11.87
N LEU A 483 -18.69 9.74 -11.62
CA LEU A 483 -18.74 8.61 -10.70
C LEU A 483 -17.70 7.55 -11.14
N ASP A 484 -17.01 6.94 -10.16
CA ASP A 484 -16.07 5.85 -10.40
C ASP A 484 -16.79 4.72 -11.19
N PRO A 485 -16.26 4.24 -12.34
CA PRO A 485 -16.88 3.17 -13.12
C PRO A 485 -17.23 1.93 -12.28
N ARG A 486 -16.45 1.62 -11.23
CA ARG A 486 -16.74 0.52 -10.30
C ARG A 486 -17.93 0.80 -9.40
N GLU A 487 -18.09 2.04 -8.97
CA GLU A 487 -19.23 2.46 -8.16
C GLU A 487 -20.52 2.39 -8.99
N MET A 488 -20.47 2.81 -10.25
CA MET A 488 -21.58 2.62 -11.19
C MET A 488 -21.92 1.14 -11.41
N GLU A 489 -20.89 0.30 -11.60
CA GLU A 489 -21.06 -1.15 -11.74
C GLU A 489 -21.75 -1.76 -10.50
N LEU A 490 -21.27 -1.43 -9.30
CA LEU A 490 -21.84 -1.93 -8.04
C LEU A 490 -23.29 -1.51 -7.86
N GLN A 491 -23.62 -0.24 -8.13
CA GLN A 491 -24.99 0.26 -8.03
C GLN A 491 -25.95 -0.49 -8.97
N ASN A 492 -25.51 -0.82 -10.19
CA ASN A 492 -26.32 -1.60 -11.12
C ASN A 492 -26.55 -3.04 -10.65
N ILE A 493 -25.53 -3.69 -10.11
CA ILE A 493 -25.66 -5.04 -9.54
C ILE A 493 -26.69 -5.01 -8.40
N MET A 494 -26.58 -4.03 -7.51
CA MET A 494 -27.52 -3.87 -6.39
C MET A 494 -28.94 -3.56 -6.88
N ALA A 495 -29.11 -2.76 -7.93
CA ALA A 495 -30.42 -2.51 -8.53
C ALA A 495 -31.05 -3.78 -9.10
N ASN A 496 -30.27 -4.63 -9.78
CA ASN A 496 -30.74 -5.91 -10.32
C ASN A 496 -31.15 -6.88 -9.21
N ILE A 497 -30.39 -6.94 -8.11
CA ILE A 497 -30.73 -7.76 -6.94
C ILE A 497 -32.07 -7.30 -6.33
N ARG A 498 -32.28 -5.98 -6.20
CA ARG A 498 -33.54 -5.41 -5.69
C ARG A 498 -34.72 -5.71 -6.61
N ALA A 499 -34.52 -5.68 -7.93
CA ALA A 499 -35.57 -5.98 -8.90
C ALA A 499 -36.11 -7.42 -8.80
N SER A 500 -35.28 -8.36 -8.32
CA SER A 500 -35.68 -9.75 -8.04
C SER A 500 -36.34 -9.94 -6.67
N GLY A 501 -36.62 -8.86 -5.93
CA GLY A 501 -37.31 -8.90 -4.64
C GLY A 501 -36.41 -9.17 -3.43
N MET A 502 -35.08 -9.12 -3.59
CA MET A 502 -34.11 -9.27 -2.50
C MET A 502 -33.75 -7.90 -1.89
N ARG A 503 -33.39 -7.85 -0.61
CA ARG A 503 -32.84 -6.62 0.02
C ARG A 503 -31.32 -6.68 -0.01
N VAL A 504 -30.66 -5.56 -0.32
CA VAL A 504 -29.20 -5.50 -0.44
C VAL A 504 -28.64 -4.19 0.11
N THR A 505 -27.58 -4.33 0.91
CA THR A 505 -26.84 -3.25 1.54
C THR A 505 -25.37 -3.36 1.17
N ASP A 506 -24.77 -2.27 0.69
CA ASP A 506 -23.32 -2.18 0.49
C ASP A 506 -22.63 -1.96 1.83
N ILE A 507 -21.73 -2.87 2.18
CA ILE A 507 -20.93 -2.85 3.40
C ILE A 507 -19.43 -2.79 3.08
N SER A 508 -19.06 -2.44 1.84
CA SER A 508 -17.65 -2.35 1.39
C SER A 508 -16.84 -1.33 2.19
N ALA A 509 -17.47 -0.25 2.65
CA ALA A 509 -16.83 0.77 3.50
C ALA A 509 -16.84 0.43 5.00
N ASN A 510 -17.46 -0.67 5.43
CA ASN A 510 -17.62 -1.01 6.84
C ASN A 510 -16.38 -1.75 7.38
N GLU A 511 -15.62 -1.12 8.29
CA GLU A 511 -14.43 -1.74 8.89
C GLU A 511 -14.74 -3.01 9.67
N MET A 512 -15.85 -3.04 10.44
CA MET A 512 -16.25 -4.26 11.18
C MET A 512 -16.51 -5.42 10.21
N ALA A 513 -17.13 -5.16 9.07
CA ALA A 513 -17.37 -6.19 8.05
C ALA A 513 -16.04 -6.75 7.49
N LYS A 514 -15.11 -5.85 7.16
CA LYS A 514 -13.81 -6.18 6.53
C LYS A 514 -12.84 -6.88 7.48
N THR A 515 -12.77 -6.48 8.75
CA THR A 515 -11.75 -6.98 9.69
C THR A 515 -12.24 -8.09 10.59
N HIS A 516 -13.55 -8.15 10.87
CA HIS A 516 -14.11 -9.10 11.83
C HIS A 516 -15.24 -9.94 11.25
N ALA A 517 -16.33 -9.34 10.76
CA ALA A 517 -17.56 -10.07 10.44
C ALA A 517 -17.33 -11.16 9.39
N ARG A 518 -16.51 -10.91 8.37
CA ARG A 518 -16.12 -11.91 7.36
C ARG A 518 -15.45 -13.17 7.94
N TYR A 519 -14.92 -13.11 9.16
CA TYR A 519 -14.35 -14.27 9.86
C TYR A 519 -15.30 -14.87 10.91
N LEU A 520 -16.47 -14.27 11.13
CA LEU A 520 -17.41 -14.59 12.22
C LEU A 520 -18.80 -15.01 11.74
N VAL A 521 -19.19 -14.69 10.50
CA VAL A 521 -20.41 -15.22 9.88
C VAL A 521 -20.35 -16.75 9.98
N GLY A 522 -21.45 -17.39 10.36
CA GLY A 522 -21.48 -18.81 10.72
C GLY A 522 -22.27 -19.01 12.00
N GLY A 523 -21.74 -18.67 13.16
CA GLY A 523 -22.48 -18.77 14.44
C GLY A 523 -23.06 -20.18 14.75
N ARG A 524 -23.84 -20.27 15.84
CA ARG A 524 -24.49 -21.52 16.28
C ARG A 524 -25.96 -21.49 15.96
N CYS A 525 -26.46 -22.56 15.39
CA CYS A 525 -27.88 -22.76 15.15
C CYS A 525 -28.24 -24.24 15.33
N LYS A 526 -29.47 -24.50 15.80
CA LYS A 526 -30.02 -25.86 15.88
C LYS A 526 -30.88 -26.07 14.64
N VAL A 527 -30.39 -26.89 13.73
CA VAL A 527 -31.04 -27.11 12.44
C VAL A 527 -31.46 -28.59 12.35
N PRO A 528 -32.76 -28.89 12.18
CA PRO A 528 -33.23 -30.26 12.09
C PRO A 528 -32.62 -30.99 10.89
N ASN A 529 -32.19 -32.24 11.12
CA ASN A 529 -31.64 -33.14 10.10
C ASN A 529 -30.42 -32.56 9.34
N GLU A 530 -29.66 -31.66 9.97
CA GLU A 530 -28.47 -31.08 9.39
C GLU A 530 -27.32 -32.09 9.31
N ARG A 531 -26.76 -32.26 8.12
CA ARG A 531 -25.50 -32.96 7.86
C ARG A 531 -24.49 -31.97 7.29
N LEU A 532 -23.25 -32.04 7.77
CA LEU A 532 -22.19 -31.12 7.38
C LEU A 532 -21.21 -31.81 6.43
N PHE A 533 -20.88 -31.14 5.34
CA PHE A 533 -19.96 -31.63 4.34
C PHE A 533 -18.91 -30.59 4.00
N ARG A 534 -17.67 -31.06 3.82
CA ARG A 534 -16.58 -30.30 3.24
C ARG A 534 -16.35 -30.80 1.82
N PHE A 535 -16.62 -29.93 0.85
CA PHE A 535 -16.43 -30.20 -0.57
C PHE A 535 -15.13 -29.58 -1.06
N GLU A 536 -14.43 -30.30 -1.93
CA GLU A 536 -13.27 -29.81 -2.66
C GLU A 536 -13.55 -29.90 -4.17
N PHE A 537 -13.35 -28.79 -4.85
CA PHE A 537 -13.41 -28.76 -6.31
C PHE A 537 -12.28 -27.93 -6.90
N PRO A 538 -11.76 -28.31 -8.08
CA PRO A 538 -10.79 -27.49 -8.78
C PRO A 538 -11.42 -26.15 -9.13
N GLU A 539 -10.81 -25.06 -8.66
CA GLU A 539 -11.35 -23.72 -8.86
C GLU A 539 -11.26 -23.36 -10.36
N ARG A 540 -12.42 -23.30 -11.03
CA ARG A 540 -12.55 -22.90 -12.43
C ARG A 540 -13.71 -21.93 -12.57
N PRO A 541 -13.71 -21.03 -13.57
CA PRO A 541 -14.85 -20.14 -13.82
C PRO A 541 -16.16 -20.94 -13.90
N GLY A 542 -17.12 -20.59 -13.03
CA GLY A 542 -18.41 -21.28 -12.95
C GLY A 542 -18.43 -22.61 -12.19
N ALA A 543 -17.34 -23.03 -11.54
CA ALA A 543 -17.32 -24.26 -10.72
C ALA A 543 -18.35 -24.21 -9.58
N LEU A 544 -18.38 -23.08 -8.85
CA LEU A 544 -19.39 -22.83 -7.82
C LEU A 544 -20.81 -22.84 -8.39
N ARG A 545 -21.03 -22.21 -9.56
CA ARG A 545 -22.33 -22.25 -10.23
C ARG A 545 -22.75 -23.68 -10.60
N LYS A 546 -21.83 -24.48 -11.13
CA LYS A 546 -22.08 -25.89 -11.47
C LYS A 546 -22.41 -26.70 -10.21
N PHE A 547 -21.72 -26.44 -9.11
CA PHE A 547 -22.03 -27.05 -7.82
C PHE A 547 -23.44 -26.67 -7.35
N LEU A 548 -23.78 -25.38 -7.34
CA LEU A 548 -25.11 -24.89 -6.95
C LEU A 548 -26.23 -25.41 -7.86
N LEU A 549 -25.96 -25.59 -9.16
CA LEU A 549 -26.88 -26.23 -10.11
C LEU A 549 -27.03 -27.73 -9.89
N GLY A 550 -25.95 -28.39 -9.44
CA GLY A 550 -25.92 -29.83 -9.15
C GLY A 550 -26.60 -30.18 -7.83
N LEU A 551 -26.69 -29.24 -6.90
CA LEU A 551 -27.49 -29.38 -5.69
C LEU A 551 -28.96 -29.55 -6.09
N ARG A 552 -29.53 -30.75 -5.92
CA ARG A 552 -30.92 -31.02 -6.33
C ARG A 552 -31.87 -30.02 -5.67
N VAL A 553 -32.84 -29.54 -6.46
CA VAL A 553 -33.95 -28.70 -5.99
C VAL A 553 -34.81 -29.54 -5.03
N GLY A 554 -34.48 -29.50 -3.73
CA GLY A 554 -35.17 -30.30 -2.71
C GLY A 554 -34.52 -30.28 -1.33
N TRP A 555 -33.18 -30.17 -1.26
CA TRP A 555 -32.48 -30.07 0.03
C TRP A 555 -32.13 -28.62 0.36
N ASN A 556 -32.50 -28.20 1.56
CA ASN A 556 -32.23 -26.85 2.02
C ASN A 556 -30.79 -26.72 2.52
N VAL A 557 -30.13 -25.62 2.17
CA VAL A 557 -28.80 -25.30 2.67
C VAL A 557 -28.96 -24.59 4.00
N SER A 558 -28.37 -25.12 5.07
CA SER A 558 -28.45 -24.57 6.43
C SER A 558 -27.16 -23.92 6.91
N LEU A 559 -26.06 -24.15 6.20
CA LEU A 559 -24.79 -23.47 6.37
C LEU A 559 -24.10 -23.41 5.02
N TRP A 560 -23.50 -22.27 4.71
CA TRP A 560 -22.67 -22.11 3.53
C TRP A 560 -21.44 -21.29 3.87
N HIS A 561 -20.27 -21.84 3.57
CA HIS A 561 -18.99 -21.16 3.74
C HIS A 561 -18.11 -21.44 2.54
N TYR A 562 -17.97 -20.43 1.68
CA TYR A 562 -17.05 -20.40 0.56
C TYR A 562 -16.13 -19.19 0.71
N ARG A 563 -14.81 -19.43 0.63
CA ARG A 563 -13.80 -18.38 0.53
C ARG A 563 -12.76 -18.77 -0.50
N ASN A 564 -12.53 -17.86 -1.44
CA ASN A 564 -11.49 -18.04 -2.44
C ASN A 564 -10.21 -17.35 -1.96
N HIS A 565 -9.20 -18.14 -1.60
CA HIS A 565 -7.89 -17.65 -1.17
C HIS A 565 -6.84 -17.66 -2.29
N GLY A 566 -7.27 -17.70 -3.57
CA GLY A 566 -6.35 -17.83 -4.70
C GLY A 566 -5.64 -19.18 -4.77
N ALA A 567 -6.20 -20.20 -4.12
CA ALA A 567 -5.71 -21.58 -4.18
C ALA A 567 -6.37 -22.33 -5.36
N ASP A 568 -5.67 -23.30 -5.93
CA ASP A 568 -6.17 -24.12 -7.05
C ASP A 568 -7.36 -25.02 -6.67
N ILE A 569 -7.68 -25.12 -5.38
CA ILE A 569 -8.77 -25.93 -4.83
C ILE A 569 -9.72 -25.01 -4.04
N GLY A 570 -10.93 -24.85 -4.55
CA GLY A 570 -12.05 -24.26 -3.83
C GLY A 570 -12.50 -25.20 -2.73
N ARG A 571 -12.58 -24.69 -1.51
CA ARG A 571 -13.12 -25.43 -0.36
C ARG A 571 -14.44 -24.80 0.05
N VAL A 572 -15.49 -25.62 0.03
CA VAL A 572 -16.81 -25.24 0.54
C VAL A 572 -17.11 -26.08 1.77
N LEU A 573 -17.52 -25.43 2.84
CA LEU A 573 -18.19 -26.08 3.95
C LEU A 573 -19.69 -25.80 3.82
N ALA A 574 -20.51 -26.84 3.70
CA ALA A 574 -21.95 -26.71 3.56
C ALA A 574 -22.71 -27.62 4.54
N GLY A 575 -23.69 -27.05 5.22
CA GLY A 575 -24.70 -27.77 5.98
C GLY A 575 -25.94 -27.97 5.11
N LEU A 576 -26.44 -29.20 5.07
CA LEU A 576 -27.60 -29.58 4.28
C LEU A 576 -28.64 -30.25 5.17
N GLN A 577 -29.89 -29.84 5.06
CA GLN A 577 -31.01 -30.50 5.73
C GLN A 577 -31.43 -31.71 4.91
N VAL A 578 -31.08 -32.90 5.39
CA VAL A 578 -31.36 -34.17 4.72
C VAL A 578 -32.22 -35.05 5.64
N PRO A 579 -33.55 -35.01 5.47
CA PRO A 579 -34.47 -35.87 6.22
C PRO A 579 -34.09 -37.35 6.10
N SER A 580 -34.40 -38.14 7.14
CA SER A 580 -34.04 -39.56 7.23
C SER A 580 -34.50 -40.39 6.03
N GLU A 581 -35.66 -40.06 5.47
CA GLU A 581 -36.27 -40.68 4.31
C GLU A 581 -35.45 -40.49 3.02
N ASP A 582 -34.66 -39.41 2.95
CA ASP A 582 -33.87 -39.05 1.77
C ASP A 582 -32.43 -39.56 1.82
N HIS A 583 -31.99 -40.18 2.91
CA HIS A 583 -30.58 -40.56 3.12
C HIS A 583 -30.02 -41.41 1.97
N ALA A 584 -30.77 -42.38 1.47
CA ALA A 584 -30.34 -43.25 0.38
C ALA A 584 -30.21 -42.49 -0.96
N THR A 585 -31.21 -41.65 -1.27
CA THR A 585 -31.21 -40.81 -2.48
C THR A 585 -30.07 -39.80 -2.45
N PHE A 586 -29.84 -39.19 -1.29
CA PHE A 586 -28.79 -38.22 -1.08
C PHE A 586 -27.40 -38.85 -1.20
N GLN A 587 -27.20 -40.03 -0.61
CA GLN A 587 -25.94 -40.78 -0.73
C GLN A 587 -25.65 -41.16 -2.20
N HIS A 588 -26.67 -41.62 -2.93
CA HIS A 588 -26.54 -41.90 -4.36
C HIS A 588 -26.10 -40.66 -5.17
N TRP A 589 -26.68 -39.50 -4.88
CA TRP A 589 -26.30 -38.24 -5.52
C TRP A 589 -24.85 -37.85 -5.23
N LEU A 590 -24.40 -37.96 -3.97
CA LEU A 590 -23.01 -37.69 -3.58
C LEU A 590 -22.02 -38.57 -4.36
N ASP A 591 -22.32 -39.86 -4.47
CA ASP A 591 -21.39 -40.86 -5.02
C ASP A 591 -21.39 -40.92 -6.56
N HIS A 592 -22.50 -40.55 -7.21
CA HIS A 592 -22.68 -40.79 -8.65
C HIS A 592 -23.06 -39.57 -9.48
N GLU A 593 -23.65 -38.52 -8.90
CA GLU A 593 -24.17 -37.36 -9.66
C GLU A 593 -23.34 -36.09 -9.41
N LEU A 594 -22.85 -35.87 -8.19
CA LEU A 594 -22.16 -34.63 -7.80
C LEU A 594 -20.80 -34.45 -8.49
N GLY A 595 -20.00 -35.52 -8.55
CA GLY A 595 -18.70 -35.53 -9.24
C GLY A 595 -17.60 -34.67 -8.57
N TYR A 596 -17.70 -34.41 -7.27
CA TYR A 596 -16.71 -33.66 -6.48
C TYR A 596 -16.22 -34.48 -5.29
N VAL A 597 -15.02 -34.18 -4.80
CA VAL A 597 -14.47 -34.79 -3.58
C VAL A 597 -15.21 -34.20 -2.38
N TYR A 598 -15.67 -35.05 -1.47
CA TYR A 598 -16.35 -34.62 -0.26
C TYR A 598 -15.86 -35.40 0.97
N VAL A 599 -15.99 -34.77 2.13
CA VAL A 599 -15.82 -35.40 3.44
C VAL A 599 -17.03 -35.01 4.29
N GLU A 600 -17.68 -35.99 4.90
CA GLU A 600 -18.71 -35.72 5.90
C GLU A 600 -18.06 -35.34 7.23
N GLU A 601 -18.43 -34.17 7.73
CA GLU A 601 -17.88 -33.54 8.94
C GLU A 601 -18.96 -33.43 10.04
N THR A 602 -20.11 -34.11 9.89
CA THR A 602 -21.25 -34.06 10.82
C THR A 602 -20.88 -34.45 12.26
N SER A 603 -19.91 -35.36 12.42
CA SER A 603 -19.38 -35.79 13.73
C SER A 603 -18.13 -35.03 14.17
N ASN A 604 -17.68 -34.03 13.42
CA ASN A 604 -16.46 -33.29 13.72
C ASN A 604 -16.61 -32.49 15.04
N PRO A 605 -15.68 -32.64 16.00
CA PRO A 605 -15.78 -31.97 17.30
C PRO A 605 -15.79 -30.43 17.19
N VAL A 606 -15.16 -29.86 16.16
CA VAL A 606 -15.17 -28.41 15.92
C VAL A 606 -16.58 -27.96 15.51
N TYR A 607 -17.23 -28.68 14.60
CA TYR A 607 -18.61 -28.40 14.20
C TYR A 607 -19.57 -28.51 15.39
N GLN A 608 -19.53 -29.63 16.10
CA GLN A 608 -20.42 -29.89 17.24
C GLN A 608 -20.28 -28.83 18.34
N ARG A 609 -19.05 -28.35 18.59
CA ARG A 609 -18.80 -27.39 19.67
C ARG A 609 -19.12 -25.94 19.29
N PHE A 610 -18.82 -25.53 18.05
CA PHE A 610 -18.82 -24.12 17.67
C PHE A 610 -19.90 -23.71 16.67
N LEU A 611 -20.55 -24.64 15.98
CA LEU A 611 -21.52 -24.34 14.92
C LEU A 611 -22.89 -25.03 15.13
N CYS A 612 -22.91 -26.17 15.81
CA CYS A 612 -24.14 -26.85 16.22
C CYS A 612 -24.61 -26.31 17.58
N ALA A 613 -25.88 -25.93 17.70
CA ALA A 613 -26.50 -25.62 19.00
C ALA A 613 -27.19 -26.87 19.56
N GLU A 614 -27.16 -27.02 20.90
CA GLU A 614 -27.78 -28.16 21.61
C GLU A 614 -29.32 -28.16 21.52
#